data_AF-A0A1G1CPD9-F1
#
_entry.id   AF-A0A1G1CPD9-F1
#
_cell.length_a   1.000
_cell.length_b   1.000
_cell.length_c   1.000
_cell.angle_alpha   90.00
_cell.angle_beta   90.00
_cell.angle_gamma   90.00
#
_symmetry.space_group_name_H-M   'P 1'
#
loop_
_entity.id
_entity.type
_entity.pdbx_description
1 polymer ?
#
loop_
_entity_poly.entity_id
_entity_poly.type
_entity_poly.pdbx_seq_one_letter_code
_entity_poly.pdbx_strand_id
1 'polypeptide(L)'
;MDKKPISPLESVLVTCPACGKGNLEQRLSPQAYRVTASDTDFCPAERIWLHPQTNGLTPLAYFMQTCPNCYFTTESRDALFHSKPHLVEKDPQLTIQIQRHQEQLEMPDSPLSKLAQAYHRCHHSFCRVVLKFLLGICDEKLKDHYSNYNLARYYLRLAWVFRERTQLENPEAGLRLPQIKDKLDKQSEEHRKYLGEVEQLSELLDRDFLTLSGPEGDQKEGYSYQDILDSLQSNSIGTKKRGASSEREPDFLPGNVNLSTFLLELRSVWTGVPLNETEALKFALSYYHQYFQTLPQKAYSSSQVQTAYLIGELFRRTGEYSQSQKFFSLAISIGEKSLRQEKETYRSAFAQKIIFLATRQQNLAERQQLGQAL
;
A
#
# COMPACT_ATOMS: atom_id res chain seq x y z
N MET A 1 28.84 16.90 -20.37
CA MET A 1 27.38 16.76 -20.63
C MET A 1 26.70 16.63 -19.28
N ASP A 2 26.21 17.73 -18.76
CA ASP A 2 25.51 17.76 -17.48
C ASP A 2 24.26 16.91 -17.59
N LYS A 3 24.20 15.82 -16.81
CA LYS A 3 22.99 15.01 -16.67
C LYS A 3 21.96 15.90 -15.98
N LYS A 4 21.08 16.51 -16.79
CA LYS A 4 19.88 17.21 -16.31
C LYS A 4 19.24 16.31 -15.25
N PRO A 5 18.98 16.79 -14.03
CA PRO A 5 18.33 15.98 -13.01
C PRO A 5 17.00 15.50 -13.59
N ILE A 6 16.90 14.20 -13.84
CA ILE A 6 15.70 13.58 -14.41
C ILE A 6 14.62 13.75 -13.35
N SER A 7 13.63 14.59 -13.61
CA SER A 7 12.47 14.71 -12.73
C SER A 7 11.85 13.32 -12.52
N PRO A 8 11.45 12.93 -11.30
CA PRO A 8 10.75 11.68 -11.03
C PRO A 8 9.39 11.60 -11.73
N LEU A 9 8.85 12.76 -12.10
CA LEU A 9 7.65 12.89 -12.92
C LEU A 9 8.02 13.30 -14.35
N GLU A 10 7.55 12.52 -15.31
CA GLU A 10 7.68 12.78 -16.74
C GLU A 10 6.35 13.33 -17.27
N SER A 11 6.39 14.45 -17.99
CA SER A 11 5.21 15.01 -18.66
C SER A 11 5.19 14.57 -20.11
N VAL A 12 4.17 13.82 -20.50
CA VAL A 12 4.04 13.23 -21.84
C VAL A 12 2.74 13.71 -22.48
N LEU A 13 2.82 14.21 -23.71
CA LEU A 13 1.64 14.51 -24.50
C LEU A 13 1.02 13.20 -24.99
N VAL A 14 -0.24 12.98 -24.67
CA VAL A 14 -0.98 11.76 -25.00
C VAL A 14 -2.29 12.09 -25.68
N THR A 15 -2.80 11.17 -26.48
CA THR A 15 -4.10 11.30 -27.13
C THR A 15 -5.05 10.25 -26.55
N CYS A 16 -6.21 10.68 -26.08
CA CYS A 16 -7.20 9.75 -25.55
C CYS A 16 -7.78 8.88 -26.69
N PRO A 17 -7.77 7.54 -26.57
CA PRO A 17 -8.32 6.67 -27.61
C PRO A 17 -9.85 6.78 -27.72
N ALA A 18 -10.54 7.14 -26.63
CA ALA A 18 -12.01 7.19 -26.61
C ALA A 18 -12.60 8.50 -27.16
N CYS A 19 -11.96 9.65 -26.94
CA CYS A 19 -12.49 10.95 -27.40
C CYS A 19 -11.57 11.71 -28.36
N GLY A 20 -10.38 11.19 -28.66
CA GLY A 20 -9.40 11.80 -29.57
C GLY A 20 -8.74 13.08 -29.06
N LYS A 21 -9.11 13.58 -27.87
CA LYS A 21 -8.54 14.82 -27.32
C LYS A 21 -7.14 14.57 -26.75
N GLY A 22 -6.23 15.51 -27.01
CA GLY A 22 -4.89 15.52 -26.45
C GLY A 22 -4.88 16.06 -25.02
N ASN A 23 -4.03 15.49 -24.16
CA ASN A 23 -3.77 16.02 -22.82
C ASN A 23 -2.31 15.83 -22.42
N LEU A 24 -1.82 16.71 -21.55
CA LEU A 24 -0.50 16.57 -20.93
C LEU A 24 -0.64 15.68 -19.69
N GLU A 25 -0.09 14.48 -19.74
CA GLU A 25 -0.15 13.51 -18.65
C GLU A 25 1.14 13.56 -17.81
N GLN A 26 1.01 13.50 -16.48
CA GLN A 26 2.14 13.30 -15.58
C GLN A 26 2.27 11.83 -15.21
N ARG A 27 3.46 11.27 -15.47
CA ARG A 27 3.77 9.87 -15.23
C ARG A 27 4.90 9.74 -14.24
N LEU A 28 4.82 8.73 -13.40
CA LEU A 28 5.94 8.37 -12.54
C LEU A 28 6.98 7.61 -13.36
N SER A 29 8.21 8.12 -13.38
CA SER A 29 9.33 7.46 -14.06
C SER A 29 9.54 6.05 -13.49
N PRO A 30 9.77 5.02 -14.32
CA PRO A 30 10.02 3.65 -13.85
C PRO A 30 11.18 3.53 -12.87
N GLN A 31 12.12 4.48 -12.91
CA GLN A 31 13.29 4.51 -12.04
C GLN A 31 13.13 5.49 -10.86
N ALA A 32 11.97 6.14 -10.70
CA ALA A 32 11.78 7.18 -9.67
C ALA A 32 11.98 6.67 -8.24
N TYR A 33 11.68 5.40 -7.98
CA TYR A 33 11.86 4.77 -6.68
C TYR A 33 12.20 3.28 -6.81
N ARG A 34 12.77 2.72 -5.74
CA ARG A 34 12.98 1.27 -5.57
C ARG A 34 12.22 0.78 -4.36
N VAL A 35 11.62 -0.41 -4.48
CA VAL A 35 10.95 -1.08 -3.36
C VAL A 35 12.00 -1.90 -2.61
N THR A 36 12.17 -1.63 -1.32
CA THR A 36 13.12 -2.36 -0.45
C THR A 36 12.43 -3.45 0.36
N ALA A 37 11.20 -3.17 0.80
CA ALA A 37 10.37 -4.11 1.53
C ALA A 37 8.96 -4.16 0.94
N SER A 38 8.36 -5.33 1.01
CA SER A 38 6.96 -5.55 0.61
C SER A 38 6.26 -6.32 1.71
N ASP A 39 4.99 -6.00 1.89
CA ASP A 39 4.06 -6.76 2.72
C ASP A 39 3.81 -8.14 2.10
N THR A 40 3.14 -9.02 2.85
CA THR A 40 2.90 -10.42 2.48
C THR A 40 2.01 -10.56 1.25
N ASP A 41 1.16 -9.58 0.95
CA ASP A 41 0.35 -9.50 -0.28
C ASP A 41 1.07 -8.76 -1.43
N PHE A 42 2.37 -8.52 -1.29
CA PHE A 42 3.23 -7.75 -2.19
C PHE A 42 2.96 -6.25 -2.26
N CYS A 43 2.15 -5.69 -1.34
CA CYS A 43 2.04 -4.24 -1.21
C CYS A 43 3.43 -3.66 -0.89
N PRO A 44 3.95 -2.67 -1.64
CA PRO A 44 5.25 -2.08 -1.33
C PRO A 44 5.19 -1.31 0.00
N ALA A 45 5.84 -1.83 1.03
CA ALA A 45 5.83 -1.26 2.39
C ALA A 45 6.87 -0.15 2.55
N GLU A 46 8.06 -0.35 1.97
CA GLU A 46 9.16 0.62 2.02
C GLU A 46 9.68 0.94 0.62
N ARG A 47 9.99 2.23 0.42
CA ARG A 47 10.39 2.80 -0.87
C ARG A 47 11.57 3.74 -0.64
N ILE A 48 12.62 3.58 -1.44
CA ILE A 48 13.70 4.55 -1.55
C ILE A 48 13.47 5.37 -2.81
N TRP A 49 13.16 6.66 -2.64
CA TRP A 49 13.03 7.61 -3.72
C TRP A 49 14.41 8.11 -4.15
N LEU A 50 14.66 8.18 -5.46
CA LEU A 50 15.90 8.78 -5.97
C LEU A 50 15.94 10.29 -5.76
N HIS A 51 14.77 10.92 -5.64
CA HIS A 51 14.62 12.35 -5.41
C HIS A 51 13.91 12.59 -4.07
N PRO A 52 14.61 13.15 -3.05
CA PRO A 52 14.01 13.37 -1.72
C PRO A 52 12.75 14.25 -1.72
N GLN A 53 12.62 15.15 -2.70
CA GLN A 53 11.44 16.01 -2.88
C GLN A 53 10.17 15.23 -3.25
N THR A 54 10.30 13.96 -3.62
CA THR A 54 9.18 13.04 -3.89
C THR A 54 8.89 12.05 -2.77
N ASN A 55 9.60 12.14 -1.65
CA ASN A 55 9.20 11.47 -0.43
C ASN A 55 7.81 11.96 -0.05
N GLY A 56 6.81 11.08 -0.13
CA GLY A 56 5.40 11.42 0.12
C GLY A 56 4.48 11.25 -1.09
N LEU A 57 5.01 11.08 -2.31
CA LEU A 57 4.19 10.61 -3.42
C LEU A 57 3.85 9.13 -3.24
N THR A 58 2.59 8.78 -3.52
CA THR A 58 2.16 7.39 -3.58
C THR A 58 2.14 6.93 -5.04
N PRO A 59 2.91 5.89 -5.43
CA PRO A 59 2.91 5.38 -6.80
C PRO A 59 1.52 4.93 -7.30
N LEU A 60 0.63 4.53 -6.39
CA LEU A 60 -0.75 4.14 -6.71
C LEU A 60 -1.54 5.29 -7.36
N ALA A 61 -1.21 6.55 -7.07
CA ALA A 61 -1.87 7.71 -7.68
C ALA A 61 -1.60 7.84 -9.20
N TYR A 62 -0.52 7.22 -9.67
CA TYR A 62 -0.07 7.22 -11.06
C TYR A 62 -0.26 5.86 -11.75
N PHE A 63 -0.89 4.88 -11.07
CA PHE A 63 -1.11 3.56 -11.63
C PHE A 63 -2.16 3.56 -12.74
N MET A 64 -3.22 4.37 -12.56
CA MET A 64 -4.29 4.56 -13.54
C MET A 64 -4.14 5.92 -14.24
N GLN A 65 -4.28 5.88 -15.56
CA GLN A 65 -4.38 7.05 -16.41
C GLN A 65 -5.84 7.28 -16.78
N THR A 66 -6.33 8.50 -16.57
CA THR A 66 -7.73 8.89 -16.81
C THR A 66 -7.77 10.11 -17.71
N CYS A 67 -8.51 10.03 -18.80
CA CYS A 67 -8.72 11.19 -19.68
C CYS A 67 -9.48 12.30 -18.91
N PRO A 68 -9.00 13.56 -18.90
CA PRO A 68 -9.70 14.65 -18.22
C PRO A 68 -11.00 15.07 -18.92
N ASN A 69 -11.21 14.65 -20.18
CA ASN A 69 -12.37 15.07 -20.97
C ASN A 69 -13.53 14.08 -20.92
N CYS A 70 -13.26 12.79 -21.14
CA CYS A 70 -14.29 11.75 -21.17
C CYS A 70 -14.15 10.72 -20.04
N TYR A 71 -13.13 10.84 -19.17
CA TYR A 71 -12.93 9.95 -18.02
C TYR A 71 -12.60 8.49 -18.35
N PHE A 72 -12.40 8.15 -19.63
CA PHE A 72 -11.85 6.86 -20.04
C PHE A 72 -10.54 6.58 -19.32
N THR A 73 -10.47 5.44 -18.66
CA THR A 73 -9.41 5.09 -17.72
C THR A 73 -8.81 3.73 -18.00
N THR A 74 -7.48 3.67 -18.06
CA THR A 74 -6.71 2.43 -18.25
C THR A 74 -5.46 2.44 -17.37
N GLU A 75 -4.72 1.32 -17.32
CA GLU A 75 -3.42 1.29 -16.65
C GLU A 75 -2.45 2.25 -17.35
N SER A 76 -1.70 3.07 -16.61
CA SER A 76 -0.83 4.12 -17.19
C SER A 76 0.29 3.58 -18.07
N ARG A 77 0.70 2.33 -17.85
CA ARG A 77 1.71 1.62 -18.66
C ARG A 77 1.13 1.03 -19.94
N ASP A 78 -0.18 1.07 -20.09
CA ASP A 78 -0.82 0.61 -21.32
C ASP A 78 -0.45 1.54 -22.47
N ALA A 79 -0.13 0.95 -23.62
CA ALA A 79 0.29 1.69 -24.80
C ALA A 79 -0.88 2.50 -25.39
N LEU A 80 -2.13 2.23 -25.01
CA LEU A 80 -3.34 2.79 -25.61
C LEU A 80 -3.34 4.32 -25.79
N PHE A 81 -2.87 5.08 -24.79
CA PHE A 81 -2.80 6.55 -24.87
C PHE A 81 -1.62 7.09 -25.70
N HIS A 82 -0.68 6.23 -26.11
CA HIS A 82 0.49 6.55 -26.94
C HIS A 82 0.44 5.88 -28.32
N SER A 83 -0.51 4.96 -28.50
CA SER A 83 -0.78 4.31 -29.76
C SER A 83 -1.24 5.36 -30.76
N LYS A 84 -0.71 5.27 -31.99
CA LYS A 84 -1.18 6.11 -33.08
C LYS A 84 -2.68 5.83 -33.31
N PRO A 85 -3.51 6.83 -33.65
CA PRO A 85 -4.97 6.67 -33.78
C PRO A 85 -5.40 5.48 -34.66
N HIS A 86 -4.68 5.21 -35.75
CA HIS A 86 -4.96 4.10 -36.67
C HIS A 86 -4.76 2.68 -36.09
N LEU A 87 -4.11 2.55 -34.92
CA LEU A 87 -3.98 1.27 -34.23
C LEU A 87 -5.20 0.96 -33.36
N VAL A 88 -5.91 2.00 -32.90
CA VAL A 88 -7.16 1.88 -32.14
C VAL A 88 -8.28 1.35 -33.05
N GLU A 89 -8.34 1.83 -34.29
CA GLU A 89 -9.31 1.38 -35.31
C GLU A 89 -9.16 -0.09 -35.72
N LYS A 90 -7.99 -0.69 -35.47
CA LYS A 90 -7.71 -2.09 -35.83
C LYS A 90 -7.98 -3.08 -34.70
N ASP A 91 -8.32 -2.62 -33.50
CA ASP A 91 -8.68 -3.46 -32.36
C ASP A 91 -10.21 -3.45 -32.17
N PRO A 92 -10.91 -4.52 -32.61
CA PRO A 92 -12.37 -4.60 -32.48
C PRO A 92 -12.82 -4.56 -31.01
N GLN A 93 -12.04 -5.14 -30.10
CA GLN A 93 -12.38 -5.20 -28.68
C GLN A 93 -12.30 -3.82 -28.05
N LEU A 94 -11.25 -3.06 -28.37
CA LEU A 94 -11.11 -1.67 -27.92
C LEU A 94 -12.20 -0.77 -28.49
N THR A 95 -12.56 -0.96 -29.76
CA THR A 95 -13.66 -0.21 -30.41
C THR A 95 -14.99 -0.42 -29.68
N ILE A 96 -15.33 -1.68 -29.38
CA ILE A 96 -16.55 -2.02 -28.60
C ILE A 96 -16.48 -1.43 -27.20
N GLN A 97 -15.32 -1.49 -26.54
CA GLN A 97 -15.14 -0.91 -25.21
C GLN A 97 -15.37 0.61 -25.22
N ILE A 98 -14.81 1.32 -26.20
CA ILE A 98 -14.97 2.78 -26.35
C ILE A 98 -16.43 3.14 -26.61
N GLN A 99 -17.11 2.40 -27.50
CA GLN A 99 -18.53 2.62 -27.77
C GLN A 99 -19.36 2.48 -26.49
N ARG A 100 -19.21 1.36 -25.77
CA ARG A 100 -19.92 1.11 -24.51
C ARG A 100 -19.58 2.16 -23.44
N HIS A 101 -18.34 2.65 -23.42
CA HIS A 101 -17.93 3.73 -22.51
C HIS A 101 -18.68 5.03 -22.80
N GLN A 102 -18.76 5.43 -24.07
CA GLN A 102 -19.49 6.63 -24.49
C GLN A 102 -20.99 6.50 -24.17
N GLU A 103 -21.61 5.37 -24.49
CA GLU A 103 -23.02 5.08 -24.17
C GLU A 103 -23.29 5.19 -22.66
N GLN A 104 -22.40 4.63 -21.83
CA GLN A 104 -22.52 4.75 -20.37
C GLN A 104 -22.36 6.20 -19.90
N LEU A 105 -21.45 6.97 -20.49
CA LEU A 105 -21.24 8.38 -20.10
C LEU A 105 -22.46 9.26 -20.40
N GLU A 106 -23.17 8.97 -21.49
CA GLU A 106 -24.40 9.67 -21.89
C GLU A 106 -25.59 9.37 -20.98
N MET A 107 -25.64 8.20 -20.34
CA MET A 107 -26.68 7.82 -19.39
C MET A 107 -26.42 8.42 -17.99
N PRO A 108 -27.24 9.38 -17.50
CA PRO A 108 -26.96 10.09 -16.24
C PRO A 108 -26.91 9.19 -15.00
N ASP A 109 -27.70 8.12 -15.00
CA ASP A 109 -27.78 7.18 -13.88
C ASP A 109 -26.76 6.05 -13.92
N SER A 110 -25.95 5.99 -14.98
CA SER A 110 -24.95 4.95 -15.11
C SER A 110 -23.86 5.07 -14.04
N PRO A 111 -23.25 3.95 -13.61
CA PRO A 111 -22.10 3.98 -12.70
C PRO A 111 -20.97 4.86 -13.23
N LEU A 112 -20.70 4.82 -14.54
CA LEU A 112 -19.63 5.58 -15.17
C LEU A 112 -19.90 7.09 -15.13
N SER A 113 -21.12 7.53 -15.43
CA SER A 113 -21.50 8.95 -15.39
C SER A 113 -21.42 9.50 -13.95
N LYS A 114 -21.89 8.74 -12.96
CA LYS A 114 -21.77 9.10 -11.53
C LYS A 114 -20.32 9.22 -11.09
N LEU A 115 -19.47 8.27 -11.48
CA LEU A 115 -18.03 8.30 -11.19
C LEU A 115 -17.32 9.49 -11.86
N ALA A 116 -17.63 9.77 -13.12
CA ALA A 116 -17.07 10.90 -13.87
C ALA A 116 -17.38 12.24 -13.19
N GLN A 117 -18.66 12.45 -12.81
CA GLN A 117 -19.09 13.66 -12.10
C GLN A 117 -18.41 13.80 -10.74
N ALA A 118 -18.32 12.71 -9.97
CA ALA A 118 -17.63 12.71 -8.69
C ALA A 118 -16.12 12.99 -8.84
N TYR A 119 -15.48 12.41 -9.85
CA TYR A 119 -14.05 12.61 -10.11
C TYR A 119 -13.73 14.05 -10.51
N HIS A 120 -14.60 14.70 -11.27
CA HIS A 120 -14.46 16.11 -11.63
C HIS A 120 -14.54 17.05 -10.41
N ARG A 121 -15.46 16.76 -9.47
CA ARG A 121 -15.70 17.58 -8.28
C ARG A 121 -14.76 17.27 -7.12
N CYS A 122 -14.13 16.10 -7.12
CA CYS A 122 -13.26 15.68 -6.02
C CYS A 122 -11.85 16.27 -6.15
N HIS A 123 -11.47 17.14 -5.22
CA HIS A 123 -10.12 17.72 -5.17
C HIS A 123 -9.16 16.96 -4.24
N HIS A 124 -9.68 16.11 -3.37
CA HIS A 124 -8.88 15.37 -2.41
C HIS A 124 -8.13 14.19 -3.06
N SER A 125 -6.82 14.08 -2.83
CA SER A 125 -5.93 13.08 -3.46
C SER A 125 -6.44 11.64 -3.26
N PHE A 126 -6.67 11.20 -2.02
CA PHE A 126 -7.21 9.85 -1.73
C PHE A 126 -8.50 9.53 -2.51
N CYS A 127 -9.49 10.42 -2.44
CA CYS A 127 -10.76 10.27 -3.17
C CYS A 127 -10.55 10.20 -4.68
N ARG A 128 -9.70 11.05 -5.27
CA ARG A 128 -9.36 10.96 -6.70
C ARG A 128 -8.73 9.62 -7.07
N VAL A 129 -7.82 9.10 -6.25
CA VAL A 129 -7.18 7.80 -6.52
C VAL A 129 -8.20 6.66 -6.46
N VAL A 130 -9.06 6.64 -5.44
CA VAL A 130 -10.17 5.65 -5.35
C VAL A 130 -11.06 5.72 -6.59
N LEU A 131 -11.49 6.92 -6.98
CA LEU A 131 -12.35 7.13 -8.16
C LEU A 131 -11.65 6.71 -9.46
N LYS A 132 -10.35 6.95 -9.62
CA LYS A 132 -9.58 6.45 -10.78
C LYS A 132 -9.59 4.93 -10.85
N PHE A 133 -9.38 4.24 -9.73
CA PHE A 133 -9.43 2.78 -9.71
C PHE A 133 -10.82 2.26 -10.08
N LEU A 134 -11.89 2.88 -9.54
CA LEU A 134 -13.26 2.52 -9.87
C LEU A 134 -13.60 2.77 -11.35
N LEU A 135 -13.16 3.90 -11.93
CA LEU A 135 -13.28 4.18 -13.36
C LEU A 135 -12.57 3.11 -14.19
N GLY A 136 -11.32 2.78 -13.87
CA GLY A 136 -10.58 1.74 -14.59
C GLY A 136 -11.19 0.34 -14.46
N ILE A 137 -11.77 0.01 -13.31
CA ILE A 137 -12.52 -1.24 -13.11
C ILE A 137 -13.80 -1.24 -13.96
N CYS A 138 -14.52 -0.12 -14.01
CA CYS A 138 -15.71 0.05 -14.83
C CYS A 138 -15.35 -0.14 -16.31
N ASP A 139 -14.32 0.56 -16.79
CA ASP A 139 -13.85 0.47 -18.18
C ASP A 139 -13.37 -0.94 -18.55
N GLU A 140 -12.63 -1.64 -17.68
CA GLU A 140 -12.23 -3.03 -17.93
C GLU A 140 -13.45 -3.94 -18.08
N LYS A 141 -14.52 -3.72 -17.31
CA LYS A 141 -15.77 -4.50 -17.41
C LYS A 141 -16.59 -4.21 -18.66
N LEU A 142 -16.35 -3.10 -19.36
CA LEU A 142 -17.03 -2.79 -20.62
C LEU A 142 -16.46 -3.60 -21.80
N LYS A 143 -15.29 -4.21 -21.65
CA LYS A 143 -14.73 -5.14 -22.64
C LYS A 143 -15.64 -6.35 -22.80
N ASP A 144 -15.72 -6.86 -24.03
CA ASP A 144 -16.50 -8.07 -24.32
C ASP A 144 -15.99 -9.31 -23.57
N HIS A 145 -14.68 -9.42 -23.49
CA HIS A 145 -13.98 -10.37 -22.63
C HIS A 145 -13.03 -9.61 -21.71
N TYR A 146 -13.54 -9.23 -20.54
CA TYR A 146 -12.73 -8.58 -19.52
C TYR A 146 -11.73 -9.56 -18.90
N SER A 147 -10.57 -9.05 -18.47
CA SER A 147 -9.54 -9.87 -17.86
C SER A 147 -9.77 -9.99 -16.35
N ASN A 148 -10.12 -11.19 -15.89
CA ASN A 148 -10.19 -11.51 -14.46
C ASN A 148 -8.86 -11.18 -13.75
N TYR A 149 -7.72 -11.36 -14.42
CA TYR A 149 -6.43 -10.98 -13.88
C TYR A 149 -6.28 -9.47 -13.67
N ASN A 150 -6.72 -8.65 -14.63
CA ASN A 150 -6.69 -7.19 -14.49
C ASN A 150 -7.61 -6.72 -13.37
N LEU A 151 -8.85 -7.20 -13.34
CA LEU A 151 -9.79 -6.85 -12.27
C LEU A 151 -9.22 -7.24 -10.90
N ALA A 152 -8.67 -8.45 -10.75
CA ALA A 152 -8.05 -8.88 -9.51
C ALA A 152 -6.92 -7.94 -9.06
N ARG A 153 -6.03 -7.57 -9.99
CA ARG A 153 -4.93 -6.62 -9.74
C ARG A 153 -5.41 -5.23 -9.38
N TYR A 154 -6.51 -4.76 -9.98
CA TYR A 154 -7.08 -3.44 -9.74
C TYR A 154 -7.73 -3.37 -8.36
N TYR A 155 -8.53 -4.36 -7.99
CA TYR A 155 -9.11 -4.45 -6.65
C TYR A 155 -8.03 -4.62 -5.56
N LEU A 156 -6.98 -5.42 -5.81
CA LEU A 156 -5.87 -5.56 -4.87
C LEU A 156 -5.17 -4.23 -4.62
N ARG A 157 -4.90 -3.46 -5.67
CA ARG A 157 -4.29 -2.12 -5.54
C ARG A 157 -5.25 -1.12 -4.90
N LEU A 158 -6.55 -1.21 -5.17
CA LEU A 158 -7.55 -0.40 -4.49
C LEU A 158 -7.57 -0.71 -2.98
N ALA A 159 -7.41 -1.98 -2.59
CA ALA A 159 -7.21 -2.34 -1.19
C ALA A 159 -5.96 -1.67 -0.59
N TRP A 160 -4.85 -1.64 -1.34
CA TRP A 160 -3.64 -0.92 -0.92
C TRP A 160 -3.85 0.60 -0.82
N VAL A 161 -4.68 1.19 -1.69
CA VAL A 161 -5.07 2.61 -1.60
C VAL A 161 -5.81 2.87 -0.29
N PHE A 162 -6.75 2.01 0.10
CA PHE A 162 -7.41 2.10 1.40
C PHE A 162 -6.43 1.96 2.57
N ARG A 163 -5.45 1.06 2.45
CA ARG A 163 -4.38 0.87 3.46
C ARG A 163 -3.49 2.11 3.60
N GLU A 164 -3.17 2.77 2.49
CA GLU A 164 -2.33 3.97 2.43
C GLU A 164 -3.13 5.29 2.56
N ARG A 165 -4.36 5.24 3.10
CA ARG A 165 -5.25 6.39 3.22
C ARG A 165 -4.58 7.59 3.90
N THR A 166 -3.91 7.37 5.02
CA THR A 166 -3.23 8.44 5.78
C THR A 166 -2.14 9.15 4.99
N GLN A 167 -1.39 8.42 4.17
CA GLN A 167 -0.32 8.98 3.33
C GLN A 167 -0.91 9.80 2.17
N LEU A 168 -2.05 9.35 1.63
CA LEU A 168 -2.76 10.04 0.55
C LEU A 168 -3.57 11.26 1.02
N GLU A 169 -4.06 11.25 2.27
CA GLU A 169 -4.72 12.40 2.92
C GLU A 169 -3.71 13.46 3.34
N ASN A 170 -2.53 13.07 3.82
CA ASN A 170 -1.50 13.99 4.31
C ASN A 170 -0.12 13.71 3.68
N PRO A 171 0.11 14.13 2.41
CA PRO A 171 1.40 13.93 1.74
C PRO A 171 2.57 14.55 2.51
N GLU A 172 2.34 15.71 3.15
CA GLU A 172 3.36 16.43 3.94
C GLU A 172 3.73 15.72 5.26
N ALA A 173 2.84 14.90 5.82
CA ALA A 173 3.15 14.12 7.02
C ALA A 173 4.22 13.05 6.73
N GLY A 174 4.22 12.49 5.51
CA GLY A 174 5.24 11.56 5.03
C GLY A 174 6.64 12.15 4.94
N LEU A 175 6.78 13.47 4.79
CA LEU A 175 8.07 14.18 4.83
C LEU A 175 8.61 14.37 6.25
N ARG A 176 7.74 14.41 7.27
CA ARG A 176 8.13 14.64 8.68
C ARG A 176 8.57 13.37 9.39
N LEU A 177 8.02 12.21 9.04
CA LEU A 177 8.34 10.91 9.68
C LEU A 177 9.83 10.52 9.60
N PRO A 178 10.52 10.66 8.45
CA PRO A 178 11.96 10.40 8.37
C PRO A 178 12.77 11.35 9.25
N GLN A 179 12.39 12.63 9.30
CA GLN A 179 13.09 13.63 10.11
C GLN A 179 12.90 13.40 11.63
N ILE A 180 11.73 12.89 12.02
CA ILE A 180 11.46 12.52 13.41
C ILE A 180 12.17 11.22 13.77
N LYS A 181 12.20 10.24 12.85
CA LYS A 181 12.92 8.98 13.03
C LYS A 181 14.43 9.20 13.15
N ASP A 182 15.02 10.01 12.27
CA ASP A 182 16.45 10.39 12.36
C ASP A 182 16.78 11.12 13.66
N LYS A 183 15.86 11.95 14.16
CA LYS A 183 16.03 12.61 15.47
C LYS A 183 15.91 11.62 16.63
N LEU A 184 14.99 10.67 16.55
CA LEU A 184 14.78 9.65 17.57
C LEU A 184 15.93 8.64 17.62
N ASP A 185 16.47 8.27 16.47
CA ASP A 185 17.62 7.36 16.35
C ASP A 185 18.88 8.03 16.91
N LYS A 186 19.10 9.33 16.62
CA LYS A 186 20.18 10.12 17.25
C LYS A 186 20.04 10.22 18.76
N GLN A 187 18.83 10.53 19.25
CA GLN A 187 18.58 10.56 20.70
C GLN A 187 18.77 9.19 21.35
N SER A 188 18.43 8.10 20.66
CA SER A 188 18.63 6.73 21.15
C SER A 188 20.11 6.34 21.20
N GLU A 189 20.92 6.81 20.25
CA GLU A 189 22.38 6.67 20.28
C GLU A 189 23.03 7.47 21.41
N GLU A 190 22.61 8.72 21.61
CA GLU A 190 23.06 9.55 22.73
C GLU A 190 22.70 8.91 24.08
N HIS A 191 21.47 8.42 24.23
CA HIS A 191 21.02 7.76 25.46
C HIS A 191 21.81 6.47 25.76
N ARG A 192 22.16 5.70 24.74
CA ARG A 192 23.00 4.50 24.88
C ARG A 192 24.42 4.85 25.33
N LYS A 193 24.96 5.98 24.85
CA LYS A 193 26.26 6.49 25.27
C LYS A 193 26.23 6.90 26.75
N TYR A 194 25.21 7.63 27.18
CA TYR A 194 25.04 8.00 28.59
C TYR A 194 24.88 6.78 29.50
N LEU A 195 24.13 5.75 29.08
CA LEU A 195 24.03 4.50 29.84
C LEU A 195 25.39 3.81 30.01
N GLY A 196 26.21 3.75 28.97
CA GLY A 196 27.57 3.20 29.06
C GLY A 196 28.50 4.05 29.95
N GLU A 197 28.37 5.37 29.93
CA GLU A 197 29.11 6.27 30.82
C GLU A 197 28.69 6.08 32.30
N VAL A 198 27.39 5.85 32.56
CA VAL A 198 26.87 5.55 33.91
C VAL A 198 27.34 4.18 34.39
N GLU A 199 27.38 3.16 33.54
CA GLU A 199 27.93 1.83 33.89
C GLU A 199 29.42 1.93 34.24
N GLN A 200 30.21 2.68 33.46
CA GLN A 200 31.62 2.91 33.76
C GLN A 200 31.83 3.67 35.08
N LEU A 201 30.99 4.67 35.36
CA LEU A 201 31.03 5.38 36.65
C LEU A 201 30.62 4.49 37.81
N SER A 202 29.64 3.60 37.61
CA SER A 202 29.24 2.59 38.61
C SER A 202 30.37 1.61 38.89
N GLU A 203 31.07 1.13 37.87
CA GLU A 203 32.23 0.23 38.04
C GLU A 203 33.40 0.93 38.75
N LEU A 204 33.61 2.23 38.50
CA LEU A 204 34.61 3.03 39.21
C LEU A 204 34.22 3.23 40.67
N LEU A 205 32.95 3.54 40.95
CA LEU A 205 32.41 3.65 42.30
C LEU A 205 32.52 2.33 43.07
N ASP A 206 32.18 1.19 42.45
CA ASP A 206 32.33 -0.12 43.08
C ASP A 206 33.80 -0.47 43.36
N ARG A 207 34.71 -0.06 42.47
CA ARG A 207 36.16 -0.26 42.63
C ARG A 207 36.73 0.61 43.76
N ASP A 208 36.28 1.85 43.88
CA ASP A 208 36.69 2.77 44.94
C ASP A 208 36.06 2.39 46.29
N PHE A 209 34.81 1.90 46.31
CA PHE A 209 34.16 1.38 47.52
C PHE A 209 34.88 0.14 48.09
N LEU A 210 35.46 -0.71 47.24
CA LEU A 210 36.28 -1.85 47.64
C LEU A 210 37.69 -1.47 48.15
N THR A 211 38.11 -0.21 48.00
CA THR A 211 39.38 0.29 48.57
C THR A 211 39.23 1.03 49.90
N LEU A 212 38.01 1.31 50.33
CA LEU A 212 37.70 1.90 51.64
C LEU A 212 37.17 0.83 52.60
N SER A 213 37.98 -0.20 52.85
CA SER A 213 37.76 -1.14 53.95
C SER A 213 38.97 -1.13 54.90
N GLY A 214 38.93 -0.19 55.86
CA GLY A 214 39.68 -0.25 57.12
C GLY A 214 40.00 1.13 57.72
N PRO A 215 40.11 1.23 59.06
CA PRO A 215 39.18 0.81 60.12
C PRO A 215 38.49 2.02 60.79
N GLU A 216 37.38 1.73 61.48
CA GLU A 216 36.71 2.49 62.56
C GLU A 216 36.96 4.01 62.70
N GLY A 217 35.91 4.80 62.55
CA GLY A 217 35.88 6.16 63.10
C GLY A 217 34.82 7.07 62.51
N ASP A 218 33.90 7.48 63.38
CA ASP A 218 33.01 8.65 63.29
C ASP A 218 31.79 8.65 62.37
N GLN A 219 30.65 8.73 63.07
CA GLN A 219 29.33 9.12 62.62
C GLN A 219 29.40 10.42 61.80
N LYS A 220 28.75 10.44 60.63
CA LYS A 220 28.06 11.62 60.12
C LYS A 220 26.98 11.25 59.10
N GLU A 221 25.77 11.67 59.47
CA GLU A 221 24.49 11.78 58.76
C GLU A 221 24.51 11.45 57.27
N GLY A 222 23.99 10.28 56.91
CA GLY A 222 23.61 9.93 55.54
C GLY A 222 22.14 10.23 55.32
N TYR A 223 21.83 11.04 54.31
CA TYR A 223 20.47 11.20 53.79
C TYR A 223 19.96 9.84 53.29
N SER A 224 18.72 9.49 53.63
CA SER A 224 18.13 8.22 53.23
C SER A 224 17.90 8.22 51.72
N TYR A 225 18.12 7.08 51.07
CA TYR A 225 17.86 6.87 49.64
C TYR A 225 16.39 7.22 49.26
N GLN A 226 15.47 7.15 50.22
CA GLN A 226 14.08 7.59 50.05
C GLN A 226 13.92 9.11 49.93
N ASP A 227 14.73 9.92 50.63
CA ASP A 227 14.61 11.39 50.61
C ASP A 227 15.01 11.98 49.25
N ILE A 228 15.91 11.29 48.54
CA ILE A 228 16.34 11.63 47.17
C ILE A 228 15.24 11.26 46.16
N LEU A 229 14.54 10.15 46.35
CA LEU A 229 13.44 9.73 45.48
C LEU A 229 12.23 10.66 45.59
N ASP A 230 11.89 11.12 46.78
CA ASP A 230 10.79 12.08 47.00
C ASP A 230 11.11 13.45 46.38
N SER A 231 12.38 13.86 46.40
CA SER A 231 12.84 15.10 45.74
C SER A 231 12.78 15.01 44.20
N LEU A 232 12.96 13.83 43.61
CA LEU A 232 12.84 13.62 42.15
C LEU A 232 11.37 13.53 41.68
N GLN A 233 10.49 12.95 42.50
CA GLN A 233 9.06 12.88 42.16
C GLN A 233 8.37 14.25 42.23
N SER A 234 8.76 15.10 43.19
CA SER A 234 8.20 16.44 43.34
C SER A 234 8.50 17.40 42.15
N ASN A 235 9.57 17.15 41.40
CA ASN A 235 9.94 17.92 40.19
C ASN A 235 9.29 17.41 38.88
N SER A 236 8.45 16.37 38.93
CA SER A 236 7.78 15.80 37.74
C SER A 236 6.29 16.12 37.62
N ILE A 237 5.70 16.87 38.56
CA ILE A 237 4.28 17.28 38.50
C ILE A 237 4.16 18.70 37.94
N GLY A 238 4.50 18.82 36.66
CA GLY A 238 4.16 19.95 35.79
C GLY A 238 3.02 19.59 34.86
N THR A 239 1.91 19.06 35.40
CA THR A 239 0.69 18.78 34.64
C THR A 239 0.09 20.07 34.08
N LYS A 240 0.38 20.41 32.83
CA LYS A 240 -0.51 21.27 32.04
C LYS A 240 -1.65 20.41 31.48
N LYS A 241 -2.72 20.33 32.26
CA LYS A 241 -4.07 20.11 31.75
C LYS A 241 -4.36 21.18 30.68
N ARG A 242 -4.52 20.76 29.43
CA ARG A 242 -5.45 21.38 28.50
C ARG A 242 -6.38 20.28 28.00
N GLY A 243 -7.57 20.29 28.57
CA GLY A 243 -8.70 19.55 28.05
C GLY A 243 -9.30 20.22 26.82
N ALA A 244 -10.41 19.63 26.40
CA ALA A 244 -11.27 19.95 25.27
C ALA A 244 -10.78 19.41 23.92
N SER A 245 -11.23 18.18 23.66
CA SER A 245 -11.84 17.77 22.38
C SER A 245 -12.26 18.96 21.52
N SER A 246 -11.48 19.21 20.48
CA SER A 246 -11.97 19.89 19.29
C SER A 246 -11.99 18.81 18.21
N GLU A 247 -13.14 18.19 18.06
CA GLU A 247 -13.57 17.70 16.75
C GLU A 247 -13.46 18.89 15.80
N ARG A 248 -12.31 19.01 15.12
CA ARG A 248 -12.25 19.84 13.93
C ARG A 248 -12.83 18.99 12.83
N GLU A 249 -14.13 19.17 12.61
CA GLU A 249 -14.68 18.96 11.28
C GLU A 249 -13.78 19.72 10.30
N PRO A 250 -13.18 19.06 9.31
CA PRO A 250 -12.42 19.78 8.30
C PRO A 250 -13.40 20.66 7.53
N ASP A 251 -13.08 21.96 7.46
CA ASP A 251 -13.82 22.97 6.72
C ASP A 251 -14.27 22.41 5.35
N PHE A 252 -15.55 22.05 5.24
CA PHE A 252 -16.15 21.60 4.00
C PHE A 252 -16.24 22.80 3.07
N LEU A 253 -15.25 22.97 2.19
CA LEU A 253 -15.42 23.78 1.00
C LEU A 253 -16.67 23.27 0.25
N PRO A 254 -17.64 24.15 -0.06
CA PRO A 254 -18.87 23.75 -0.72
C PRO A 254 -18.54 23.19 -2.10
N GLY A 255 -18.73 21.88 -2.26
CA GLY A 255 -18.45 21.15 -3.51
C GLY A 255 -17.58 19.90 -3.36
N ASN A 256 -16.95 19.67 -2.21
CA ASN A 256 -16.15 18.45 -2.00
C ASN A 256 -17.05 17.21 -1.82
N VAL A 257 -16.83 16.21 -2.69
CA VAL A 257 -17.53 14.93 -2.62
C VAL A 257 -17.19 14.21 -1.32
N ASN A 258 -18.19 13.95 -0.48
CA ASN A 258 -18.05 13.02 0.63
C ASN A 258 -17.93 11.60 0.06
N LEU A 259 -16.70 11.09 -0.02
CA LEU A 259 -16.42 9.80 -0.66
C LEU A 259 -17.22 8.66 -0.04
N SER A 260 -17.32 8.58 1.29
CA SER A 260 -18.03 7.48 1.95
C SER A 260 -19.51 7.45 1.60
N THR A 261 -20.17 8.62 1.58
CA THR A 261 -21.58 8.73 1.21
C THR A 261 -21.77 8.39 -0.27
N PHE A 262 -20.91 8.93 -1.13
CA PHE A 262 -20.93 8.66 -2.57
C PHE A 262 -20.73 7.17 -2.89
N LEU A 263 -19.80 6.47 -2.22
CA LEU A 263 -19.56 5.05 -2.46
C LEU A 263 -20.76 4.19 -2.02
N LEU A 264 -21.45 4.57 -0.94
CA LEU A 264 -22.68 3.90 -0.50
C LEU A 264 -23.80 4.07 -1.53
N GLU A 265 -24.01 5.29 -2.04
CA GLU A 265 -24.97 5.56 -3.10
C GLU A 265 -24.62 4.83 -4.40
N LEU A 266 -23.35 4.84 -4.79
CA LEU A 266 -22.91 4.14 -6.00
C LEU A 266 -23.11 2.63 -5.88
N ARG A 267 -22.93 2.07 -4.68
CA ARG A 267 -23.12 0.64 -4.41
C ARG A 267 -24.55 0.16 -4.65
N SER A 268 -25.56 1.02 -4.50
CA SER A 268 -26.95 0.65 -4.78
C SER A 268 -27.21 0.41 -6.27
N VAL A 269 -26.40 1.02 -7.14
CA VAL A 269 -26.46 0.85 -8.60
C VAL A 269 -25.42 -0.16 -9.09
N TRP A 270 -24.27 -0.22 -8.43
CA TRP A 270 -23.15 -1.06 -8.81
C TRP A 270 -22.60 -1.86 -7.63
N THR A 271 -22.90 -3.16 -7.60
CA THR A 271 -22.49 -4.07 -6.53
C THR A 271 -20.97 -4.27 -6.42
N GLY A 272 -20.20 -3.88 -7.45
CA GLY A 272 -18.74 -4.02 -7.50
C GLY A 272 -17.96 -2.92 -6.78
N VAL A 273 -18.60 -2.06 -6.00
CA VAL A 273 -17.94 -0.95 -5.30
C VAL A 273 -17.54 -1.36 -3.89
N PRO A 274 -16.23 -1.47 -3.58
CA PRO A 274 -15.76 -1.70 -2.21
C PRO A 274 -15.80 -0.41 -1.39
N LEU A 275 -16.23 -0.53 -0.14
CA LEU A 275 -16.27 0.58 0.81
C LEU A 275 -15.00 0.70 1.67
N ASN A 276 -14.21 -0.36 1.75
CA ASN A 276 -13.02 -0.45 2.59
C ASN A 276 -12.01 -1.47 2.02
N GLU A 277 -10.85 -1.56 2.69
CA GLU A 277 -9.78 -2.49 2.33
C GLU A 277 -10.27 -3.95 2.27
N THR A 278 -11.00 -4.42 3.29
CA THR A 278 -11.44 -5.81 3.39
C THR A 278 -12.37 -6.20 2.24
N GLU A 279 -13.32 -5.33 1.88
CA GLU A 279 -14.20 -5.56 0.73
C GLU A 279 -13.42 -5.58 -0.60
N ALA A 280 -12.47 -4.66 -0.77
CA ALA A 280 -11.61 -4.64 -1.95
C ALA A 280 -10.76 -5.93 -2.06
N LEU A 281 -10.22 -6.44 -0.94
CA LEU A 281 -9.51 -7.73 -0.91
C LEU A 281 -10.43 -8.90 -1.27
N LYS A 282 -11.70 -8.90 -0.83
CA LYS A 282 -12.68 -9.93 -1.21
C LYS A 282 -12.99 -9.93 -2.71
N PHE A 283 -13.15 -8.76 -3.32
CA PHE A 283 -13.28 -8.67 -4.78
C PHE A 283 -12.02 -9.17 -5.49
N ALA A 284 -10.83 -8.74 -5.04
CA ALA A 284 -9.56 -9.20 -5.61
C ALA A 284 -9.44 -10.73 -5.55
N LEU A 285 -9.80 -11.32 -4.41
CA LEU A 285 -9.81 -12.76 -4.17
C LEU A 285 -10.75 -13.47 -5.16
N SER A 286 -11.98 -13.00 -5.34
CA SER A 286 -12.94 -13.62 -6.26
C SER A 286 -12.40 -13.65 -7.71
N TYR A 287 -11.78 -12.56 -8.16
CA TYR A 287 -11.26 -12.44 -9.52
C TYR A 287 -9.95 -13.24 -9.70
N TYR A 288 -9.07 -13.28 -8.68
CA TYR A 288 -7.90 -14.15 -8.72
C TYR A 288 -8.30 -15.62 -8.76
N HIS A 289 -9.34 -16.02 -8.02
CA HIS A 289 -9.84 -17.38 -8.04
C HIS A 289 -10.38 -17.78 -9.42
N GLN A 290 -11.19 -16.91 -10.04
CA GLN A 290 -11.66 -17.12 -11.42
C GLN A 290 -10.50 -17.16 -12.42
N TYR A 291 -9.53 -16.26 -12.31
CA TYR A 291 -8.33 -16.28 -13.15
C TYR A 291 -7.55 -17.59 -12.99
N PHE A 292 -7.35 -18.05 -11.75
CA PHE A 292 -6.62 -19.29 -11.47
C PHE A 292 -7.27 -20.52 -12.13
N GLN A 293 -8.60 -20.57 -12.18
CA GLN A 293 -9.34 -21.65 -12.86
C GLN A 293 -9.13 -21.66 -14.38
N THR A 294 -8.82 -20.51 -14.99
CA THR A 294 -8.50 -20.42 -16.42
C THR A 294 -7.07 -20.84 -16.75
N LEU A 295 -6.19 -20.98 -15.74
CA LEU A 295 -4.80 -21.34 -15.97
C LEU A 295 -4.68 -22.83 -16.34
N PRO A 296 -3.84 -23.18 -17.33
CA PRO A 296 -3.68 -24.56 -17.79
C PRO A 296 -3.06 -25.46 -16.71
N GLN A 297 -3.81 -26.44 -16.20
CA GLN A 297 -3.39 -27.32 -15.09
C GLN A 297 -2.06 -28.06 -15.30
N LYS A 298 -1.66 -28.29 -16.56
CA LYS A 298 -0.45 -29.05 -16.91
C LYS A 298 0.81 -28.19 -17.07
N ALA A 299 0.67 -26.87 -17.15
CA ALA A 299 1.80 -25.96 -17.29
C ALA A 299 2.14 -25.36 -15.93
N TYR A 300 3.01 -26.04 -15.17
CA TYR A 300 3.58 -25.53 -13.92
C TYR A 300 4.34 -24.24 -14.23
N SER A 301 3.66 -23.11 -14.01
CA SER A 301 4.16 -21.80 -14.36
C SER A 301 4.35 -20.94 -13.13
N SER A 302 5.33 -20.04 -13.18
CA SER A 302 5.55 -19.03 -12.14
C SER A 302 4.28 -18.23 -11.82
N SER A 303 3.45 -17.95 -12.83
CA SER A 303 2.16 -17.28 -12.68
C SER A 303 1.16 -18.07 -11.83
N GLN A 304 1.11 -19.40 -11.96
CA GLN A 304 0.27 -20.25 -11.12
C GLN A 304 0.72 -20.24 -9.67
N VAL A 305 2.04 -20.39 -9.44
CA VAL A 305 2.63 -20.38 -8.10
C VAL A 305 2.32 -19.05 -7.40
N GLN A 306 2.56 -17.93 -8.09
CA GLN A 306 2.28 -16.60 -7.57
C GLN A 306 0.79 -16.38 -7.30
N THR A 307 -0.08 -16.79 -8.22
CA THR A 307 -1.53 -16.61 -8.08
C THR A 307 -2.07 -17.45 -6.92
N ALA A 308 -1.63 -18.71 -6.79
CA ALA A 308 -2.02 -19.58 -5.67
C ALA A 308 -1.58 -19.00 -4.32
N TYR A 309 -0.35 -18.49 -4.23
CA TYR A 309 0.13 -17.80 -3.03
C TYR A 309 -0.71 -16.57 -2.69
N LEU A 310 -0.99 -15.71 -3.69
CA LEU A 310 -1.81 -14.52 -3.49
C LEU A 310 -3.21 -14.87 -2.99
N ILE A 311 -3.86 -15.89 -3.58
CA ILE A 311 -5.17 -16.37 -3.11
C ILE A 311 -5.08 -16.80 -1.64
N GLY A 312 -4.05 -17.59 -1.27
CA GLY A 312 -3.83 -18.01 0.11
C GLY A 312 -3.67 -16.84 1.08
N GLU A 313 -2.91 -15.81 0.70
CA GLU A 313 -2.70 -14.61 1.50
C GLU A 313 -3.98 -13.76 1.63
N LEU A 314 -4.76 -13.63 0.55
CA LEU A 314 -6.03 -12.92 0.58
C LEU A 314 -7.07 -13.62 1.47
N PHE A 315 -7.13 -14.95 1.45
CA PHE A 315 -7.95 -15.72 2.40
C PHE A 315 -7.50 -15.47 3.85
N ARG A 316 -6.19 -15.46 4.13
CA ARG A 316 -5.65 -15.19 5.46
C ARG A 316 -6.07 -13.80 5.97
N ARG A 317 -5.96 -12.77 5.12
CA ARG A 317 -6.31 -11.38 5.45
C ARG A 317 -7.81 -11.16 5.61
N THR A 318 -8.63 -11.98 4.98
CA THR A 318 -10.09 -11.91 5.10
C THR A 318 -10.63 -12.80 6.21
N GLY A 319 -9.77 -13.54 6.92
CA GLY A 319 -10.11 -14.38 8.09
C GLY A 319 -10.40 -15.86 7.77
N GLU A 320 -10.28 -16.27 6.50
CA GLU A 320 -10.59 -17.62 6.02
C GLU A 320 -9.36 -18.55 6.09
N TYR A 321 -8.87 -18.82 7.30
CA TYR A 321 -7.60 -19.53 7.51
C TYR A 321 -7.56 -20.95 6.93
N SER A 322 -8.69 -21.67 6.95
CA SER A 322 -8.78 -23.03 6.42
C SER A 322 -8.55 -23.09 4.90
N GLN A 323 -9.07 -22.11 4.15
CA GLN A 323 -8.86 -21.99 2.71
C GLN A 323 -7.45 -21.48 2.42
N SER A 324 -6.96 -20.54 3.25
CA SER A 324 -5.60 -20.02 3.16
C SER A 324 -4.54 -21.13 3.18
N GLN A 325 -4.61 -22.05 4.14
CA GLN A 325 -3.68 -23.19 4.24
C GLN A 325 -3.68 -24.10 3.02
N LYS A 326 -4.87 -24.39 2.47
CA LYS A 326 -5.01 -25.21 1.24
C LYS A 326 -4.29 -24.55 0.07
N PHE A 327 -4.45 -23.24 -0.10
CA PHE A 327 -3.81 -22.50 -1.19
C PHE A 327 -2.31 -22.30 -0.98
N PHE A 328 -1.82 -22.14 0.24
CA PHE A 328 -0.37 -22.15 0.51
C PHE A 328 0.26 -23.51 0.21
N SER A 329 -0.36 -24.61 0.66
CA SER A 329 0.08 -25.97 0.34
C SER A 329 0.09 -26.22 -1.17
N LEU A 330 -0.93 -25.72 -1.87
CA LEU A 330 -1.01 -25.78 -3.33
C LEU A 330 0.12 -24.98 -4.00
N ALA A 331 0.39 -23.75 -3.53
CA ALA A 331 1.46 -22.92 -4.05
C ALA A 331 2.84 -23.57 -3.87
N ILE A 332 3.09 -24.20 -2.71
CA ILE A 332 4.32 -24.96 -2.43
C ILE A 332 4.44 -26.13 -3.41
N SER A 333 3.40 -26.95 -3.51
CA SER A 333 3.38 -28.14 -4.40
C SER A 333 3.60 -27.79 -5.87
N ILE A 334 2.95 -26.73 -6.38
CA ILE A 334 3.16 -26.25 -7.76
C ILE A 334 4.58 -25.69 -7.90
N GLY A 335 5.06 -24.92 -6.92
CA GLY A 335 6.39 -24.32 -6.92
C GLY A 335 7.50 -25.36 -6.99
N GLU A 336 7.46 -26.39 -6.15
CA GLU A 336 8.43 -27.49 -6.16
C GLU A 336 8.42 -28.26 -7.48
N LYS A 337 7.23 -28.51 -8.06
CA LYS A 337 7.11 -29.17 -9.36
C LYS A 337 7.70 -28.31 -10.48
N SER A 338 7.48 -26.99 -10.43
CA SER A 338 8.05 -26.03 -11.38
C SER A 338 9.58 -26.01 -11.30
N LEU A 339 10.14 -26.02 -10.08
CA LEU A 339 11.59 -26.04 -9.85
C LEU A 339 12.26 -27.33 -10.35
N ARG A 340 11.58 -28.47 -10.29
CA ARG A 340 12.10 -29.74 -10.83
C ARG A 340 12.18 -29.76 -12.36
N GLN A 341 11.37 -28.94 -13.04
CA GLN A 341 11.30 -28.91 -14.51
C GLN A 341 12.17 -27.81 -15.12
N GLU A 342 12.40 -26.71 -14.41
CA GLU A 342 13.23 -25.60 -14.88
C GLU A 342 14.70 -25.75 -14.44
N LYS A 343 15.64 -25.54 -15.37
CA LYS A 343 17.06 -25.32 -15.02
C LYS A 343 17.21 -23.98 -14.30
N GLU A 344 18.19 -23.86 -13.41
CA GLU A 344 18.43 -22.67 -12.57
C GLU A 344 18.39 -21.37 -13.39
N THR A 345 17.34 -20.57 -13.16
CA THR A 345 17.10 -19.30 -13.85
C THR A 345 16.44 -18.32 -12.87
N TYR A 346 16.19 -17.07 -13.28
CA TYR A 346 15.44 -16.10 -12.47
C TYR A 346 14.08 -16.63 -11.96
N ARG A 347 13.40 -17.46 -12.77
CA ARG A 347 12.10 -18.05 -12.43
C ARG A 347 12.20 -19.02 -11.25
N SER A 348 13.32 -19.75 -11.13
CA SER A 348 13.53 -20.65 -10.00
C SER A 348 13.77 -19.88 -8.69
N ALA A 349 14.55 -18.80 -8.72
CA ALA A 349 14.75 -17.94 -7.55
C ALA A 349 13.42 -17.29 -7.08
N PHE A 350 12.58 -16.86 -8.02
CA PHE A 350 11.25 -16.32 -7.69
C PHE A 350 10.34 -17.40 -7.09
N ALA A 351 10.27 -18.59 -7.70
CA ALA A 351 9.48 -19.70 -7.17
C ALA A 351 9.93 -20.11 -5.75
N GLN A 352 11.24 -20.19 -5.49
CA GLN A 352 11.80 -20.45 -4.16
C GLN A 352 11.35 -19.40 -3.13
N LYS A 353 11.38 -18.11 -3.50
CA LYS A 353 10.89 -17.03 -2.63
C LYS A 353 9.40 -17.19 -2.31
N ILE A 354 8.57 -17.54 -3.29
CA ILE A 354 7.14 -17.75 -3.07
C ILE A 354 6.89 -18.95 -2.16
N ILE A 355 7.61 -20.07 -2.36
CA ILE A 355 7.54 -21.25 -1.49
C ILE A 355 7.88 -20.87 -0.05
N PHE A 356 9.01 -20.19 0.16
CA PHE A 356 9.43 -19.73 1.49
C PHE A 356 8.36 -18.87 2.16
N LEU A 357 7.77 -17.91 1.43
CA LEU A 357 6.70 -17.07 1.95
C LEU A 357 5.45 -17.89 2.27
N ALA A 358 5.06 -18.82 1.39
CA ALA A 358 3.89 -19.69 1.59
C ALA A 358 4.04 -20.54 2.86
N THR A 359 5.20 -21.19 3.06
CA THR A 359 5.48 -21.98 4.27
C THR A 359 5.40 -21.12 5.53
N ARG A 360 5.99 -19.91 5.50
CA ARG A 360 5.94 -18.99 6.64
C ARG A 360 4.52 -18.55 6.97
N GLN A 361 3.72 -18.20 5.97
CA GLN A 361 2.34 -17.74 6.18
C GLN A 361 1.41 -18.88 6.58
N GLN A 362 1.62 -20.10 6.09
CA GLN A 362 0.86 -21.29 6.49
C GLN A 362 0.99 -21.54 8.00
N ASN A 363 2.22 -21.53 8.53
CA ASN A 363 2.47 -21.71 9.97
C ASN A 363 1.78 -20.62 10.83
N LEU A 364 1.69 -19.39 10.32
CA LEU A 364 0.98 -18.30 11.00
C LEU A 364 -0.53 -18.51 10.97
N ALA A 365 -1.09 -18.93 9.83
CA ALA A 365 -2.51 -19.23 9.70
C ALA A 365 -2.93 -20.37 10.63
N GLU A 366 -2.11 -21.42 10.78
CA GLU A 366 -2.34 -22.51 11.73
C GLU A 366 -2.41 -22.03 13.18
N ARG A 367 -1.48 -21.17 13.60
CA ARG A 367 -1.49 -20.59 14.96
C ARG A 367 -2.73 -19.74 15.20
N GLN A 368 -3.15 -18.95 14.21
CA GLN A 368 -4.34 -18.10 14.30
C GLN A 368 -5.62 -18.93 14.36
N GLN A 369 -5.69 -20.02 13.60
CA GLN A 369 -6.82 -20.95 13.64
C GLN A 369 -6.92 -21.66 14.99
N LEU A 370 -5.80 -22.10 15.57
CA LEU A 370 -5.75 -22.72 16.90
C LEU A 370 -6.15 -21.74 18.01
N GLY A 371 -5.74 -20.47 17.89
CA GLY A 371 -6.11 -19.42 18.84
C GLY A 371 -7.56 -18.95 18.76
N GLN A 372 -8.29 -19.28 17.68
CA GLN A 372 -9.75 -19.05 17.56
C GLN A 372 -10.60 -20.21 18.04
N ALA A 373 -9.99 -21.39 18.25
CA ALA A 373 -10.66 -22.59 18.73
C ALA A 373 -10.60 -22.75 20.27
N LEU A 374 -9.85 -21.87 20.94
CA LEU A 374 -9.79 -21.70 22.40
C LEU A 374 -10.60 -20.46 22.78
#